data_AF-A0AAV5TSG6-F1
#
_entry.id   AF-A0AAV5TSG6-F1
#
_cell.length_a   1.000
_cell.length_b   1.000
_cell.length_c   1.000
_cell.angle_alpha   90.00
_cell.angle_beta   90.00
_cell.angle_gamma   90.00
#
_symmetry.space_group_name_H-M   'P 1'
#
loop_
_entity.id
_entity.type
_entity.pdbx_description
1 polymer ?
#
loop_
_entity_poly.entity_id
_entity_poly.type
_entity_poly.pdbx_seq_one_letter_code
_entity_poly.pdbx_strand_id
1 'polypeptide(L)'
;MLREDVHFKDIKHLLDYWHLIKGINHDLRELAKKKSCPNIQFWRRKIINHAYFVHFKFARNRKRGLNYWLSVLPHVTGRHVHFQKIPFLDGITKCKHTKIGLDTTHLIKRDSDEYQQLKAVIMKPTFLSGFLRASPKKNTSPNESYNSILNLYAPK
;
A
#
# COMPACT_ATOMS: atom_id res chain seq x y z
N MET A 1 15.69 12.14 -24.04
CA MET A 1 15.42 10.81 -23.45
C MET A 1 14.32 10.11 -24.24
N LEU A 2 14.24 8.77 -24.34
CA LEU A 2 13.14 8.04 -25.01
C LEU A 2 11.72 8.47 -24.57
N ARG A 3 11.62 9.09 -23.38
CA ARG A 3 10.38 9.62 -22.79
C ARG A 3 9.86 10.91 -23.43
N GLU A 4 10.72 11.66 -24.12
CA GLU A 4 10.43 12.99 -24.70
C GLU A 4 10.30 12.93 -26.22
N ASP A 5 10.44 11.74 -26.80
CA ASP A 5 10.32 11.52 -28.22
C ASP A 5 8.85 11.64 -28.65
N VAL A 6 8.61 12.50 -29.65
CA VAL A 6 7.28 12.77 -30.20
C VAL A 6 6.61 11.49 -30.72
N HIS A 7 7.39 10.50 -31.15
CA HIS A 7 6.87 9.20 -31.61
C HIS A 7 6.25 8.36 -30.50
N PHE A 8 6.58 8.60 -29.23
CA PHE A 8 6.08 7.82 -28.08
C PHE A 8 5.13 8.59 -27.17
N LYS A 9 4.65 9.77 -27.58
CA LYS A 9 3.75 10.64 -26.79
C LYS A 9 2.47 9.95 -26.30
N ASP A 10 1.99 8.95 -27.04
CA ASP A 10 0.76 8.22 -26.71
C ASP A 10 0.99 7.05 -25.74
N ILE A 11 2.27 6.70 -25.47
CA ILE A 11 2.63 5.64 -24.54
C ILE A 11 2.47 6.14 -23.10
N LYS A 12 1.52 5.54 -22.38
CA LYS A 12 1.31 5.82 -20.96
C LYS A 12 2.35 5.09 -20.11
N HIS A 13 3.30 5.84 -19.56
CA HIS A 13 4.24 5.30 -18.58
C HIS A 13 3.57 5.02 -17.23
N LEU A 14 3.39 3.74 -16.93
CA LEU A 14 2.86 3.25 -15.67
C LEU A 14 3.98 2.68 -14.80
N LEU A 15 3.79 2.72 -13.49
CA LEU A 15 4.73 2.14 -12.53
C LEU A 15 4.34 0.71 -12.22
N ASP A 16 5.32 -0.18 -12.06
CA ASP A 16 5.06 -1.48 -11.48
C ASP A 16 4.75 -1.34 -9.98
N TYR A 17 3.64 -1.93 -9.56
CA TYR A 17 3.13 -1.81 -8.21
C TYR A 17 4.03 -2.51 -7.17
N TRP A 18 4.68 -3.61 -7.56
CA TRP A 18 5.57 -4.33 -6.66
C TRP A 18 6.72 -3.44 -6.17
N HIS A 19 7.34 -2.70 -7.10
CA HIS A 19 8.41 -1.74 -6.78
C HIS A 19 7.94 -0.64 -5.81
N LEU A 20 6.70 -0.18 -5.93
CA LEU A 20 6.12 0.81 -5.02
C LEU A 20 5.91 0.25 -3.61
N ILE A 21 5.25 -0.91 -3.50
CA ILE A 21 4.88 -1.47 -2.20
C ILE A 21 6.07 -2.11 -1.46
N LYS A 22 7.13 -2.50 -2.20
CA LYS A 22 8.38 -3.00 -1.62
C LYS A 22 8.99 -2.00 -0.63
N GLY A 23 9.03 -0.71 -0.98
CA GLY A 23 9.55 0.35 -0.11
C GLY A 23 8.72 0.52 1.17
N ILE A 24 7.39 0.52 1.05
CA ILE A 24 6.49 0.56 2.21
C ILE A 24 6.68 -0.67 3.11
N ASN A 25 6.81 -1.86 2.52
CA ASN A 25 7.04 -3.08 3.28
C ASN A 25 8.38 -3.05 4.03
N HIS A 26 9.42 -2.47 3.44
CA HIS A 26 10.69 -2.23 4.10
C HIS A 26 10.52 -1.28 5.29
N ASP A 27 9.90 -0.12 5.09
CA ASP A 27 9.69 0.87 6.15
C ASP A 27 8.88 0.28 7.33
N LEU A 28 7.85 -0.52 7.04
CA LEU A 28 7.08 -1.23 8.08
C LEU A 28 7.92 -2.29 8.82
N ARG A 29 8.89 -2.95 8.16
CA ARG A 29 9.82 -3.88 8.85
C ARG A 29 10.72 -3.15 9.82
N GLU A 30 11.23 -1.99 9.43
CA GLU A 30 12.08 -1.19 10.31
C GLU A 30 11.29 -0.62 11.48
N LEU A 31 10.04 -0.18 11.26
CA LEU A 31 9.14 0.20 12.34
C LEU A 31 8.83 -0.94 13.31
N ALA A 32 8.61 -2.16 12.80
CA ALA A 32 8.31 -3.33 13.63
C ALA A 32 9.45 -3.73 14.60
N LYS A 33 10.68 -3.26 14.36
CA LYS A 33 11.81 -3.50 15.26
C LYS A 33 11.85 -2.51 16.44
N LYS A 34 11.13 -1.39 16.36
CA LYS A 34 11.17 -0.34 17.39
C LYS A 34 10.31 -0.75 18.58
N LYS A 35 10.87 -0.63 19.79
CA LYS A 35 10.14 -0.87 21.05
C LYS A 35 8.91 0.06 21.21
N SER A 36 8.96 1.27 20.64
CA SER A 36 7.84 2.21 20.67
C SER A 36 6.70 1.85 19.72
N CYS A 37 6.88 0.83 18.87
CA CYS A 37 5.93 0.39 17.83
C CYS A 37 5.57 -1.10 17.99
N PRO A 38 5.01 -1.54 19.14
CA PRO A 38 4.87 -2.96 19.47
C PRO A 38 3.87 -3.73 18.58
N ASN A 39 2.88 -3.06 18.00
CA ASN A 39 1.81 -3.68 17.21
C ASN A 39 2.10 -3.72 15.71
N ILE A 40 3.11 -2.99 15.22
CA ILE A 40 3.41 -2.92 13.77
C ILE A 40 3.74 -4.29 13.19
N GLN A 41 4.43 -5.15 13.94
CA GLN A 41 4.74 -6.51 13.47
C GLN A 41 3.47 -7.32 13.16
N PHE A 42 2.45 -7.20 14.01
CA PHE A 42 1.14 -7.83 13.81
C PHE A 42 0.42 -7.27 12.59
N TRP A 43 0.40 -5.94 12.43
CA TRP A 43 -0.32 -5.27 11.35
C TRP A 43 0.36 -5.37 9.99
N ARG A 44 1.69 -5.46 9.94
CA ARG A 44 2.47 -5.36 8.71
C ARG A 44 1.93 -6.25 7.59
N ARG A 45 1.72 -7.54 7.84
CA ARG A 45 1.20 -8.45 6.79
C ARG A 45 -0.19 -8.04 6.31
N LYS A 46 -1.07 -7.63 7.23
CA LYS A 46 -2.45 -7.20 6.92
C LYS A 46 -2.45 -5.93 6.08
N ILE A 47 -1.58 -4.96 6.41
CA ILE A 47 -1.41 -3.71 5.65
C ILE A 47 -0.94 -4.01 4.23
N ILE A 48 0.06 -4.87 4.05
CA ILE A 48 0.57 -5.22 2.72
C ILE A 48 -0.49 -5.96 1.90
N ASN A 49 -1.19 -6.94 2.49
CA ASN A 49 -2.27 -7.65 1.81
C ASN A 49 -3.41 -6.71 1.41
N HIS A 50 -3.78 -5.78 2.31
CA HIS A 50 -4.78 -4.74 2.02
C HIS A 50 -4.33 -3.83 0.88
N ALA A 51 -3.05 -3.46 0.82
CA ALA A 51 -2.49 -2.66 -0.27
C ALA A 51 -2.70 -3.36 -1.62
N TYR A 52 -2.38 -4.65 -1.72
CA TYR A 52 -2.63 -5.43 -2.94
C TYR A 52 -4.11 -5.56 -3.26
N PHE A 53 -4.94 -5.89 -2.26
CA PHE A 53 -6.41 -5.96 -2.44
C PHE A 53 -6.96 -4.66 -3.03
N VAL A 54 -6.61 -3.52 -2.45
CA VAL A 54 -7.05 -2.20 -2.90
C VAL A 54 -6.51 -1.90 -4.30
N HIS A 55 -5.25 -2.20 -4.57
CA HIS A 55 -4.64 -2.01 -5.88
C HIS A 55 -5.41 -2.75 -6.98
N PHE A 56 -5.72 -4.04 -6.77
CA PHE A 56 -6.46 -4.84 -7.74
C PHE A 56 -7.94 -4.44 -7.82
N LYS A 57 -8.60 -4.27 -6.67
CA LYS A 57 -10.05 -3.99 -6.62
C LYS A 57 -10.41 -2.65 -7.25
N PHE A 58 -9.52 -1.65 -7.14
CA PHE A 58 -9.75 -0.29 -7.61
C PHE A 58 -8.86 0.07 -8.81
N ALA A 59 -8.45 -0.91 -9.61
CA ALA A 59 -7.69 -0.71 -10.84
C ALA A 59 -8.29 0.36 -11.78
N ARG A 60 -9.62 0.42 -11.88
CA ARG A 60 -10.36 1.39 -12.72
C ARG A 60 -10.63 2.74 -12.04
N ASN A 61 -10.44 2.86 -10.72
CA ASN A 61 -10.64 4.10 -9.97
C ASN A 61 -9.56 4.26 -8.90
N ARG A 62 -8.38 4.70 -9.34
CA ARG A 62 -7.18 4.81 -8.49
C ARG A 62 -7.37 5.75 -7.31
N LYS A 63 -8.11 6.87 -7.48
CA LYS A 63 -8.42 7.82 -6.40
C LYS A 63 -9.21 7.14 -5.27
N ARG A 64 -10.24 6.36 -5.62
CA ARG A 64 -11.01 5.59 -4.63
C ARG A 64 -10.15 4.52 -3.97
N GLY A 65 -9.26 3.87 -4.73
CA GLY A 65 -8.26 2.97 -4.18
C GLY A 65 -7.37 3.65 -3.15
N LEU A 66 -6.83 4.82 -3.47
CA LEU A 66 -5.97 5.59 -2.57
C LEU A 66 -6.67 5.95 -1.25
N ASN A 67 -7.95 6.31 -1.31
CA ASN A 67 -8.75 6.53 -0.10
C ASN A 67 -8.88 5.26 0.77
N TYR A 68 -9.10 4.09 0.16
CA TYR A 68 -9.08 2.83 0.91
C TYR A 68 -7.70 2.44 1.42
N TRP A 69 -6.62 2.82 0.75
CA TRP A 69 -5.26 2.68 1.28
C TRP A 69 -5.08 3.52 2.55
N LEU A 70 -5.43 4.80 2.50
CA LEU A 70 -5.37 5.70 3.65
C LEU A 70 -6.30 5.28 4.79
N SER A 71 -7.39 4.57 4.48
CA SER A 71 -8.31 4.05 5.50
C SER A 71 -7.68 2.96 6.39
N VAL A 72 -6.46 2.49 6.12
CA VAL A 72 -5.66 1.69 7.07
C VAL A 72 -5.51 2.43 8.39
N LEU A 73 -5.32 3.75 8.37
CA LEU A 73 -5.06 4.54 9.58
C LEU A 73 -6.21 4.50 10.59
N PRO A 74 -7.48 4.76 10.25
CA PRO A 74 -8.58 4.51 11.18
C PRO A 74 -8.81 3.01 11.45
N HIS A 75 -8.50 2.13 10.50
CA HIS A 75 -8.71 0.69 10.66
C HIS A 75 -7.83 0.11 11.79
N VAL A 76 -6.55 0.48 11.86
CA VAL A 76 -5.66 0.01 12.94
C VAL A 76 -6.06 0.52 14.32
N THR A 77 -6.89 1.56 14.41
CA THR A 77 -7.47 2.04 15.67
C THR A 77 -8.83 1.39 15.98
N GLY A 78 -9.25 0.38 15.21
CA GLY A 78 -10.54 -0.28 15.36
C GLY A 78 -11.74 0.50 14.81
N ARG A 79 -11.50 1.61 14.10
CA ARG A 79 -12.57 2.38 13.47
C ARG A 79 -12.79 1.87 12.04
N HIS A 80 -13.94 1.24 11.82
CA HIS A 80 -14.31 0.67 10.50
C HIS A 80 -15.42 1.46 9.78
N VAL A 81 -16.00 2.48 10.41
CA VAL A 81 -17.14 3.25 9.90
C VAL A 81 -16.94 4.75 10.14
N HIS A 82 -17.87 5.55 9.59
CA HIS A 82 -17.87 7.02 9.66
C HIS A 82 -16.59 7.65 9.08
N PHE A 83 -16.09 7.12 7.97
CA PHE A 83 -14.88 7.63 7.32
C PHE A 83 -15.04 9.02 6.72
N GLN A 84 -16.27 9.45 6.40
CA GLN A 84 -16.59 10.81 5.97
C GLN A 84 -16.26 11.89 7.01
N LYS A 85 -16.06 11.52 8.29
CA LYS A 85 -15.64 12.44 9.35
C LYS A 85 -14.11 12.54 9.50
N ILE A 86 -13.34 11.92 8.61
CA ILE A 86 -11.87 11.86 8.68
C ILE A 86 -11.30 12.79 7.60
N PRO A 87 -10.56 13.86 7.96
CA PRO A 87 -10.21 14.93 7.01
C PRO A 87 -9.44 14.51 5.75
N PHE A 88 -8.67 13.41 5.81
CA PHE A 88 -7.85 12.93 4.70
C PHE A 88 -8.51 11.80 3.90
N LEU A 89 -9.77 11.48 4.16
CA LEU A 89 -10.54 10.48 3.44
C LEU A 89 -11.71 11.15 2.72
N ASP A 90 -11.88 10.80 1.44
CA ASP A 90 -12.96 11.29 0.59
C ASP A 90 -13.64 10.13 -0.16
N GLY A 91 -14.96 10.26 -0.40
CA GLY A 91 -15.75 9.31 -1.18
C GLY A 91 -15.90 7.91 -0.58
N ILE A 92 -15.56 7.71 0.70
CA ILE A 92 -15.72 6.44 1.43
C ILE A 92 -16.33 6.66 2.82
N THR A 93 -17.16 5.72 3.26
CA THR A 93 -17.89 5.82 4.55
C THR A 93 -17.53 4.72 5.54
N LYS A 94 -17.11 3.54 5.05
CA LYS A 94 -16.74 2.36 5.85
C LYS A 94 -15.77 1.43 5.13
N CYS A 95 -15.17 0.52 5.88
CA CYS A 95 -14.37 -0.58 5.36
C CYS A 95 -15.18 -1.51 4.44
N LYS A 96 -14.52 -2.11 3.43
CA LYS A 96 -15.12 -3.08 2.49
C LYS A 96 -14.79 -4.53 2.84
N HIS A 97 -15.18 -4.95 4.03
CA HIS A 97 -15.17 -6.35 4.41
C HIS A 97 -16.33 -6.60 5.38
N THR A 98 -16.75 -7.85 5.49
CA THR A 98 -17.65 -8.29 6.55
C THR A 98 -16.98 -8.15 7.91
N LYS A 99 -17.75 -8.27 8.99
CA LYS A 99 -17.19 -8.21 10.34
C LYS A 99 -16.20 -9.36 10.51
N ILE A 100 -14.91 -9.00 10.53
CA ILE A 100 -13.83 -9.89 10.95
C ILE A 100 -13.74 -9.69 12.45
N GLY A 101 -13.60 -10.76 13.23
CA GLY A 101 -13.58 -10.69 14.70
C GLY A 101 -12.77 -9.51 15.21
N LEU A 102 -13.28 -8.81 16.22
CA LEU A 102 -12.57 -7.66 16.79
C LEU A 102 -11.32 -8.17 17.50
N ASP A 103 -10.16 -7.92 16.92
CA ASP A 103 -8.92 -7.95 17.67
C ASP A 103 -8.77 -6.60 18.39
N THR A 104 -9.05 -6.62 19.69
CA THR A 104 -8.87 -5.46 20.57
C THR A 104 -7.45 -5.37 21.13
N THR A 105 -6.64 -6.41 20.99
CA THR A 105 -5.32 -6.53 21.63
C THR A 105 -4.24 -5.74 20.91
N HIS A 106 -4.30 -5.68 19.57
CA HIS A 106 -3.30 -4.99 18.76
C HIS A 106 -3.76 -3.62 18.24
N LEU A 107 -4.76 -2.99 18.86
CA LEU A 107 -5.21 -1.66 18.44
C LEU A 107 -4.14 -0.60 18.70
N ILE A 108 -3.88 0.23 17.69
CA ILE A 108 -2.93 1.34 17.80
C ILE A 108 -3.69 2.59 18.25
N LYS A 109 -3.28 3.17 19.39
CA LYS A 109 -3.87 4.42 19.90
C LYS A 109 -3.52 5.60 18.99
N ARG A 110 -4.48 6.48 18.70
CA ARG A 110 -4.32 7.55 17.70
C ARG A 110 -3.29 8.62 18.10
N ASP A 111 -3.13 8.84 19.39
CA ASP A 111 -2.22 9.79 20.02
C ASP A 111 -0.83 9.20 20.31
N SER A 112 -0.60 7.91 20.03
CA SER A 112 0.70 7.28 20.28
C SER A 112 1.75 7.63 19.22
N ASP A 113 3.02 7.53 19.62
CA ASP A 113 4.17 7.59 18.73
C ASP A 113 4.07 6.53 17.61
N GLU A 114 3.66 5.31 17.95
CA GLU A 114 3.42 4.23 16.98
C GLU A 114 2.49 4.65 15.83
N TYR A 115 1.39 5.34 16.15
CA TYR A 115 0.45 5.83 15.15
C TYR A 115 1.07 6.90 14.25
N GLN A 116 1.81 7.85 14.82
CA GLN A 116 2.43 8.92 14.03
C GLN A 116 3.51 8.35 13.09
N GLN A 117 4.31 7.40 13.57
CA GLN A 117 5.30 6.72 12.74
C GLN A 117 4.65 5.89 11.62
N LEU A 118 3.59 5.14 11.93
CA LEU A 118 2.83 4.41 10.91
C LEU A 118 2.20 5.37 9.89
N LYS A 119 1.61 6.48 10.36
CA LYS A 119 1.02 7.52 9.51
C LYS A 119 2.04 8.09 8.53
N ALA A 120 3.27 8.37 8.97
CA ALA A 120 4.34 8.85 8.11
C ALA A 120 4.65 7.87 6.96
N VAL A 121 4.66 6.56 7.24
CA VAL A 121 4.87 5.52 6.22
C VAL A 121 3.67 5.42 5.28
N ILE A 122 2.45 5.35 5.80
CA ILE A 122 1.22 5.19 4.99
C ILE A 122 0.97 6.42 4.10
N MET A 123 1.29 7.62 4.58
CA MET A 123 1.07 8.88 3.86
C MET A 123 2.28 9.36 3.05
N LYS A 124 3.29 8.50 2.84
CA LYS A 124 4.51 8.85 2.11
C LYS A 124 4.19 9.41 0.71
N PRO A 125 4.53 10.68 0.38
CA PRO A 125 4.08 11.33 -0.86
C PRO A 125 4.49 10.61 -2.15
N THR A 126 5.68 9.98 -2.14
CA THR A 126 6.17 9.19 -3.28
C THR A 126 5.32 7.94 -3.52
N PHE A 127 4.84 7.28 -2.47
CA PHE A 127 3.93 6.16 -2.60
C PHE A 127 2.54 6.62 -3.06
N LEU A 128 2.00 7.69 -2.49
CA LEU A 128 0.66 8.18 -2.84
C LEU A 128 0.57 8.60 -4.32
N SER A 129 1.55 9.39 -4.79
CA SER A 129 1.63 9.77 -6.21
C SER A 129 1.91 8.57 -7.11
N GLY A 130 2.79 7.65 -6.68
CA GLY A 130 3.07 6.42 -7.39
C GLY A 130 1.87 5.50 -7.53
N PHE A 131 1.04 5.38 -6.49
CA PHE A 131 -0.17 4.56 -6.48
C PHE A 131 -1.17 5.02 -7.56
N LEU A 132 -1.29 6.32 -7.79
CA LEU A 132 -2.17 6.87 -8.84
C LEU A 132 -1.70 6.51 -10.25
N ARG A 133 -0.40 6.25 -10.43
CA ARG A 133 0.26 5.91 -11.70
C ARG A 133 0.61 4.43 -11.82
N ALA A 134 0.27 3.62 -10.83
CA ALA A 134 0.56 2.20 -10.84
C ALA A 134 -0.26 1.47 -11.92
N SER A 135 0.38 0.52 -12.61
CA SER A 135 -0.25 -0.27 -13.65
C SER A 135 -1.45 -1.04 -13.08
N PRO A 136 -2.62 -1.01 -13.75
CA PRO A 136 -3.79 -1.79 -13.32
C PRO A 136 -3.72 -3.27 -13.71
N LYS A 137 -2.74 -3.66 -14.54
CA LYS A 137 -2.57 -5.03 -15.07
C LYS A 137 -1.59 -5.85 -14.22
N LYS A 138 -1.55 -7.17 -14.43
CA LYS A 138 -0.64 -8.09 -13.73
C LYS A 138 0.81 -7.54 -13.73
N ASN A 139 1.44 -7.58 -12.55
CA ASN A 139 2.81 -7.09 -12.32
C ASN A 139 3.84 -7.89 -13.12
N THR A 140 5.06 -7.36 -13.23
CA THR A 140 6.21 -8.03 -13.89
C THR A 140 6.76 -9.23 -13.10
N SER A 141 6.21 -9.54 -11.93
CA SER A 141 6.71 -10.60 -11.06
C SER A 141 6.83 -11.98 -11.74
N PRO A 142 5.94 -12.44 -12.64
CA PRO A 142 6.15 -13.71 -13.33
C PRO A 142 7.38 -13.67 -14.27
N ASN A 143 7.59 -12.56 -14.97
CA ASN A 143 8.76 -12.37 -15.83
C ASN A 143 10.05 -12.29 -15.00
N GLU A 144 10.02 -11.60 -13.87
CA GLU A 144 11.18 -11.50 -12.98
C GLU A 144 11.53 -12.85 -12.34
N SER A 145 10.54 -13.63 -11.92
CA SER A 145 10.75 -14.99 -11.44
C SER A 145 11.32 -15.90 -12.52
N TYR A 146 10.79 -15.81 -13.75
CA TYR A 146 11.31 -16.57 -14.89
C TYR A 146 12.77 -16.21 -15.19
N ASN A 147 13.09 -14.91 -15.27
CA ASN A 147 14.46 -14.44 -15.49
C ASN A 147 15.40 -14.85 -14.35
N SER A 148 14.93 -14.84 -13.10
CA SER A 148 15.73 -15.29 -11.95
C SER A 148 16.05 -16.78 -12.02
N ILE A 149 15.10 -17.61 -12.45
CA ILE A 149 15.32 -19.05 -12.67
C ILE A 149 16.32 -19.26 -13.81
N LEU A 150 16.15 -18.57 -14.94
CA LEU A 150 17.10 -18.66 -16.06
C LEU A 150 18.52 -18.29 -15.63
N ASN A 151 18.69 -17.18 -14.89
CA ASN A 151 20.00 -16.75 -14.40
C ASN A 151 20.62 -17.74 -13.40
N LEU A 152 19.82 -18.47 -12.64
CA LEU A 152 20.32 -19.49 -11.71
C LEU A 152 20.95 -20.68 -12.46
N TYR A 153 20.42 -21.03 -13.63
CA TYR A 153 20.87 -22.17 -14.44
C TYR A 153 21.73 -21.78 -15.64
N ALA A 154 21.91 -20.49 -15.91
CA ALA A 154 22.79 -20.01 -16.97
C ALA A 154 24.25 -20.31 -16.61
N PRO A 155 25.07 -20.80 -17.55
CA PRO A 155 26.51 -20.92 -17.34
C PRO A 155 27.12 -19.53 -17.08
N LYS A 156 28.09 -19.48 -16.17
CA LYS A 156 28.80 -18.25 -15.78
C LYS A 156 29.78 -17.80 -16.86
#